data_AF-A0A6A2XGN4-F1
#
_entry.id   AF-A0A6A2XGN4-F1
#
_cell.length_a   1.000
_cell.length_b   1.000
_cell.length_c   1.000
_cell.angle_alpha   90.00
_cell.angle_beta   90.00
_cell.angle_gamma   90.00
#
_symmetry.space_group_name_H-M   'P 1'
#
loop_
_entity.id
_entity.type
_entity.pdbx_description
1 polymer ?
#
loop_
_entity_poly.entity_id
_entity_poly.type
_entity_poly.pdbx_seq_one_letter_code
_entity_poly.pdbx_strand_id
1 'polypeptide(L)'
;MENHEPGTENNTSDENLDHLAKDIESTLKFVKSSKRPAVQHCIIRSVNPLLRRVNEAAYRPLFVIIGPLRCYTSLLEPMELQKRIYLASFLQRPGVGASLNEFCKLITASAPEIRSRYEETYYRRCDFKAHQIQQNIPPSDDNLQWFIEMVLADAAFIIELFLRIYHKEGQPESEIDFVFDSPGKIYDIRRDLFLAHNQLPLFVLKQIYDLAFGNNPDHHPSFIHLSCNFFYQYFNQNISIHDLFQPNQPHVDFIAKLEGAKHFTDLLRTLQLQHSFQNPGSNSKSFSCKPMFKCSSC
;
A
#
# COMPACT_ATOMS: atom_id res chain seq x y z
N MET A 1 11.15 -16.49 81.45
CA MET A 1 11.50 -17.44 80.38
C MET A 1 10.84 -16.95 79.12
N GLU A 2 11.70 -16.56 78.19
CA GLU A 2 11.44 -16.15 76.81
C GLU A 2 10.54 -17.14 76.06
N ASN A 3 9.72 -16.67 75.13
CA ASN A 3 10.09 -16.70 73.71
C ASN A 3 9.04 -16.00 72.84
N HIS A 4 9.51 -14.97 72.13
CA HIS A 4 8.91 -14.48 70.89
C HIS A 4 9.20 -15.48 69.78
N GLU A 5 8.21 -15.85 68.98
CA GLU A 5 8.43 -16.31 67.61
C GLU A 5 7.75 -15.33 66.64
N PRO A 6 8.50 -14.69 65.72
CA PRO A 6 7.97 -13.89 64.64
C PRO A 6 7.99 -14.65 63.31
N GLY A 7 6.97 -14.41 62.48
CA GLY A 7 7.12 -14.35 61.03
C GLY A 7 6.93 -15.65 60.25
N THR A 8 5.76 -15.80 59.62
CA THR A 8 5.61 -16.71 58.47
C THR A 8 4.52 -16.28 57.48
N GLU A 9 4.26 -14.98 57.33
CA GLU A 9 3.31 -14.46 56.33
C GLU A 9 3.94 -13.56 55.24
N ASN A 10 5.23 -13.22 55.35
CA ASN A 10 5.88 -12.29 54.41
C ASN A 10 6.57 -12.94 53.19
N ASN A 11 6.85 -14.25 53.20
CA ASN A 11 7.69 -14.85 52.14
C ASN A 11 6.93 -15.05 50.82
N THR A 12 5.63 -15.37 50.86
CA THR A 12 4.84 -15.64 49.66
C THR A 12 4.44 -14.37 48.91
N SER A 13 4.31 -13.23 49.60
CA SER A 13 4.07 -11.93 48.96
C SER A 13 5.33 -11.39 48.28
N ASP A 14 6.50 -11.57 48.90
CA ASP A 14 7.77 -11.09 48.38
C ASP A 14 8.25 -11.90 47.17
N GLU A 15 8.07 -13.23 47.18
CA GLU A 15 8.37 -14.09 46.01
C GLU A 15 7.49 -13.77 44.79
N ASN A 16 6.23 -13.40 45.02
CA ASN A 16 5.33 -12.95 43.95
C ASN A 16 5.72 -11.57 43.40
N LEU A 17 6.20 -10.67 44.27
CA LEU A 17 6.70 -9.35 43.87
C LEU A 17 7.98 -9.47 43.03
N ASP A 18 8.87 -10.40 43.39
CA ASP A 18 10.11 -10.70 42.66
C ASP A 18 9.83 -11.29 41.27
N HIS A 19 8.83 -12.16 41.14
CA HIS A 19 8.40 -12.67 39.84
C HIS A 19 7.84 -11.56 38.96
N LEU A 20 6.96 -10.72 39.52
CA LEU A 20 6.41 -9.55 38.82
C LEU A 20 7.51 -8.57 38.38
N ALA A 21 8.50 -8.31 39.24
CA ALA A 21 9.63 -7.46 38.91
C ALA A 21 10.45 -8.02 37.73
N LYS A 22 10.73 -9.33 37.72
CA LYS A 22 11.42 -10.00 36.60
C LYS A 22 10.62 -9.93 35.30
N ASP A 23 9.30 -10.10 35.35
CA ASP A 23 8.42 -9.97 34.19
C ASP A 23 8.41 -8.53 33.64
N ILE A 24 8.35 -7.54 34.53
CA ILE A 24 8.45 -6.12 34.17
C ILE A 24 9.83 -5.83 33.56
N GLU A 25 10.92 -6.32 34.16
CA GLU A 25 12.27 -6.13 33.62
C GLU A 25 12.44 -6.77 32.24
N SER A 26 11.90 -7.97 32.04
CA SER A 26 11.87 -8.65 30.74
C SER A 26 11.13 -7.81 29.70
N THR A 27 9.95 -7.29 30.08
CA THR A 27 9.16 -6.38 29.24
C THR A 27 9.93 -5.10 28.92
N LEU A 28 10.61 -4.49 29.89
CA LEU A 28 11.40 -3.27 29.70
C LEU A 28 12.62 -3.51 28.80
N LYS A 29 13.28 -4.66 28.91
CA LYS A 29 14.37 -5.06 28.00
C LYS A 29 13.86 -5.22 26.57
N PHE A 30 12.70 -5.83 26.38
CA PHE A 30 12.04 -5.96 25.07
C PHE A 30 11.64 -4.60 24.47
N VAL A 31 11.07 -3.70 25.28
CA VAL A 31 10.71 -2.34 24.82
C VAL A 31 11.96 -1.54 24.43
N LYS A 32 13.06 -1.68 25.18
CA LYS A 32 14.33 -1.01 24.85
C LYS A 32 15.00 -1.55 23.59
N SER A 33 14.87 -2.83 23.29
CA SER A 33 15.38 -3.43 22.05
C SER A 33 14.48 -3.15 20.84
N SER A 34 13.19 -2.86 21.09
CA SER A 34 12.21 -2.48 20.06
C SER A 34 12.50 -1.08 19.52
N LYS A 35 13.21 -1.00 18.40
CA LYS A 35 13.43 0.27 17.68
C LYS A 35 12.12 0.68 17.00
N ARG A 36 11.49 1.76 17.46
CA ARG A 36 10.48 2.45 16.64
C ARG A 36 11.16 2.93 15.35
N PRO A 37 10.56 2.73 14.16
CA PRO A 37 11.07 3.31 12.94
C PRO A 37 11.24 4.82 13.13
N ALA A 38 12.38 5.38 12.71
CA ALA A 38 12.56 6.82 12.74
C ALA A 38 11.41 7.47 11.95
N VAL A 39 10.77 8.49 12.53
CA VAL A 39 9.50 9.08 12.08
C VAL A 39 9.51 9.46 10.59
N GLN A 40 10.69 9.82 10.06
CA GLN A 40 10.91 10.19 8.67
C GLN A 40 10.74 9.04 7.64
N HIS A 41 10.93 7.78 8.06
CA HIS A 41 10.80 6.61 7.17
C HIS A 41 9.38 6.05 7.14
N CYS A 42 8.61 6.24 8.22
CA CYS A 42 7.22 5.84 8.31
C CYS A 42 6.35 6.75 7.41
N ILE A 43 5.72 6.17 6.41
CA ILE A 43 4.90 6.88 5.40
C ILE A 43 3.47 6.33 5.33
N ILE A 44 3.26 5.08 5.76
CA ILE A 44 1.96 4.41 5.80
C ILE A 44 1.56 4.26 7.27
N ARG A 45 0.49 4.94 7.66
CA ARG A 45 0.03 5.06 9.05
C ARG A 45 -1.42 4.66 9.20
N SER A 46 -1.78 4.18 10.38
CA SER A 46 -3.16 3.90 10.73
C SER A 46 -3.96 5.20 10.79
N VAL A 47 -5.23 5.13 10.37
CA VAL A 47 -6.14 6.27 10.49
C VAL A 47 -6.39 6.53 11.98
N ASN A 48 -6.33 7.80 12.37
CA ASN A 48 -6.59 8.20 13.76
C ASN A 48 -7.92 7.59 14.24
N PRO A 49 -7.95 6.89 15.39
CA PRO A 49 -9.16 6.26 15.90
C PRO A 49 -10.36 7.21 16.03
N LEU A 50 -10.13 8.49 16.34
CA LEU A 50 -11.19 9.51 16.44
C LEU A 50 -11.82 9.80 15.07
N LEU A 51 -11.01 9.92 14.01
CA LEU A 51 -11.53 10.12 12.64
C LEU A 51 -12.33 8.90 12.18
N ARG A 52 -11.85 7.69 12.50
CA ARG A 52 -12.56 6.46 12.18
C ARG A 52 -13.89 6.34 12.93
N ARG A 53 -13.98 6.83 14.17
CA ARG A 53 -15.25 6.86 14.92
C ARG A 53 -16.30 7.78 14.28
N VAL A 54 -15.87 8.85 13.62
CA VAL A 54 -16.79 9.77 12.92
C VAL A 54 -17.38 9.10 11.68
N ASN A 55 -16.55 8.41 10.89
CA ASN A 55 -17.03 7.69 9.71
C ASN A 55 -16.19 6.44 9.45
N GLU A 56 -16.58 5.31 10.03
CA GLU A 56 -15.83 4.07 9.88
C GLU A 56 -15.85 3.56 8.42
N ALA A 57 -16.98 3.71 7.75
CA ALA A 57 -17.17 3.23 6.37
C ALA A 57 -16.21 3.91 5.38
N ALA A 58 -15.88 5.19 5.58
CA ALA A 58 -14.94 5.92 4.75
C ALA A 58 -13.49 5.40 4.84
N TYR A 59 -13.14 4.66 5.89
CA TYR A 59 -11.80 4.12 6.11
C TYR A 59 -11.75 2.59 6.08
N ARG A 60 -12.82 1.93 5.61
CA ARG A 60 -12.87 0.47 5.48
C ARG A 60 -12.72 0.11 3.99
N PRO A 61 -11.72 -0.71 3.62
CA PRO A 61 -11.65 -1.27 2.28
C PRO A 61 -12.95 -1.99 1.92
N LEU A 62 -13.43 -1.85 0.69
CA LEU A 62 -14.67 -2.50 0.23
C LEU A 62 -14.40 -3.79 -0.54
N PHE A 63 -13.32 -3.82 -1.31
CA PHE A 63 -12.94 -4.95 -2.15
C PHE A 63 -11.54 -5.44 -1.79
N VAL A 64 -10.51 -4.61 -1.97
CA VAL A 64 -9.11 -5.06 -1.97
C VAL A 64 -8.38 -4.60 -0.71
N ILE A 65 -7.69 -5.52 -0.06
CA ILE A 65 -6.83 -5.22 1.10
C ILE A 65 -5.38 -5.29 0.65
N ILE A 66 -4.55 -4.28 0.91
CA ILE A 66 -3.19 -4.18 0.39
C ILE A 66 -2.23 -3.84 1.53
N GLY A 67 -1.10 -4.56 1.57
CA GLY A 67 0.00 -4.30 2.49
C GLY A 67 -0.27 -4.73 3.94
N PRO A 68 0.76 -4.78 4.80
CA PRO A 68 0.75 -5.38 6.15
C PRO A 68 0.12 -4.56 7.28
N LEU A 69 -0.46 -3.38 7.08
CA LEU A 69 -0.77 -2.51 8.23
C LEU A 69 -2.04 -2.89 9.01
N ARG A 70 -3.04 -3.47 8.34
CA ARG A 70 -4.39 -3.61 8.92
C ARG A 70 -4.94 -5.02 8.76
N CYS A 71 -5.53 -5.49 9.85
CA CYS A 71 -6.31 -6.73 9.91
C CYS A 71 -7.79 -6.42 9.64
N TYR A 72 -8.41 -7.19 8.76
CA TYR A 72 -9.84 -7.11 8.47
C TYR A 72 -10.44 -8.48 8.66
N THR A 73 -11.19 -8.68 9.75
CA THR A 73 -11.70 -9.98 10.23
C THR A 73 -12.51 -10.80 9.22
N SER A 74 -12.93 -10.19 8.11
CA SER A 74 -13.71 -10.83 7.05
C SER A 74 -13.03 -10.75 5.68
N LEU A 75 -11.70 -10.95 5.60
CA LEU A 75 -10.98 -11.11 4.33
C LEU A 75 -11.79 -12.06 3.44
N LEU A 76 -12.46 -11.51 2.44
CA LEU A 76 -13.25 -12.27 1.51
C LEU A 76 -12.24 -13.18 0.80
N GLU A 77 -12.16 -14.45 1.18
CA GLU A 77 -11.28 -15.46 0.55
C GLU A 77 -11.27 -15.36 -0.99
N PRO A 78 -12.41 -15.08 -1.67
CA PRO A 78 -12.42 -14.80 -3.10
C PRO A 78 -11.45 -13.70 -3.55
N MET A 79 -11.28 -12.63 -2.76
CA MET A 79 -10.36 -11.54 -3.06
C MET A 79 -8.90 -12.00 -2.97
N GLU A 80 -8.54 -12.67 -1.90
CA GLU A 80 -7.18 -13.19 -1.73
C GLU A 80 -6.86 -14.22 -2.82
N LEU A 81 -7.82 -15.07 -3.21
CA LEU A 81 -7.70 -15.98 -4.34
C LEU A 81 -7.51 -15.22 -5.66
N GLN A 82 -8.30 -14.17 -5.90
CA GLN A 82 -8.22 -13.36 -7.11
C GLN A 82 -6.84 -12.72 -7.29
N LYS A 83 -6.20 -12.27 -6.22
CA LYS A 83 -4.81 -11.78 -6.29
C LYS A 83 -3.83 -12.86 -6.73
N ARG A 84 -4.03 -14.13 -6.33
CA ARG A 84 -3.19 -15.24 -6.80
C ARG A 84 -3.44 -15.55 -8.29
N ILE A 85 -4.68 -15.41 -8.76
CA ILE A 85 -5.00 -15.49 -10.19
C ILE A 85 -4.24 -14.39 -10.95
N TYR A 86 -4.27 -13.15 -10.45
CA TYR A 86 -3.56 -12.03 -11.08
C TYR A 86 -2.04 -12.21 -11.00
N LEU A 87 -1.51 -12.75 -9.91
CA LEU A 87 -0.09 -13.13 -9.81
C LEU A 87 0.28 -14.18 -10.85
N ALA A 88 -0.55 -15.21 -11.04
CA ALA A 88 -0.31 -16.22 -12.08
C ALA A 88 -0.33 -15.60 -13.48
N SER A 89 -1.31 -14.73 -13.77
CA SER A 89 -1.38 -14.00 -15.05
C SER A 89 -0.18 -13.08 -15.26
N PHE A 90 0.25 -12.36 -14.22
CA PHE A 90 1.45 -11.51 -14.25
C PHE A 90 2.68 -12.33 -14.61
N LEU A 91 2.92 -13.46 -13.93
CA LEU A 91 4.08 -14.32 -14.19
C LEU A 91 4.06 -14.99 -15.57
N GLN A 92 2.89 -15.16 -16.17
CA GLN A 92 2.72 -15.73 -17.51
C GLN A 92 2.71 -14.67 -18.63
N ARG A 93 2.75 -13.38 -18.28
CA ARG A 93 2.63 -12.30 -19.24
C ARG A 93 3.86 -12.28 -20.16
N PRO A 94 3.68 -12.16 -21.50
CA PRO A 94 4.80 -11.97 -22.41
C PRO A 94 5.63 -10.75 -22.02
N GLY A 95 6.95 -10.88 -22.11
CA GLY A 95 7.90 -9.80 -21.77
C GLY A 95 8.38 -9.80 -20.32
N VAL A 96 7.76 -10.58 -19.42
CA VAL A 96 8.29 -10.79 -18.06
C VAL A 96 9.57 -11.61 -18.14
N GLY A 97 10.70 -10.95 -17.87
CA GLY A 97 12.03 -11.53 -17.98
C GLY A 97 12.56 -12.22 -16.72
N ALA A 98 11.85 -12.09 -15.59
CA ALA A 98 12.30 -12.58 -14.29
C ALA A 98 11.50 -13.79 -13.81
N SER A 99 12.19 -14.70 -13.12
CA SER A 99 11.61 -15.85 -12.47
C SER A 99 10.92 -15.49 -11.14
N LEU A 100 10.00 -16.34 -10.69
CA LEU A 100 9.38 -16.22 -9.36
C LEU A 100 10.42 -16.11 -8.23
N ASN A 101 11.52 -16.85 -8.33
CA ASN A 101 12.60 -16.82 -7.34
C ASN A 101 13.29 -15.45 -7.29
N GLU A 102 13.45 -14.77 -8.42
CA GLU A 102 14.04 -13.43 -8.46
C GLU A 102 13.13 -12.38 -7.81
N PHE A 103 11.82 -12.46 -8.03
CA PHE A 103 10.85 -11.61 -7.30
C PHE A 103 10.92 -11.87 -5.79
N CYS A 104 10.95 -13.13 -5.35
CA CYS A 104 11.08 -13.47 -3.94
C CYS A 104 12.38 -12.92 -3.33
N LYS A 105 13.51 -13.03 -4.05
CA LYS A 105 14.81 -12.49 -3.61
C LYS A 105 14.78 -10.96 -3.49
N LEU A 106 14.18 -10.27 -4.47
CA LEU A 106 14.03 -8.82 -4.45
C LEU A 106 13.24 -8.35 -3.23
N ILE A 107 12.11 -9.00 -2.94
CA ILE A 107 11.27 -8.65 -1.79
C ILE A 107 11.99 -9.00 -0.48
N THR A 108 12.70 -10.13 -0.43
CA THR A 108 13.51 -10.53 0.73
C THR A 108 14.56 -9.47 1.05
N ALA A 109 15.32 -9.03 0.05
CA ALA A 109 16.33 -7.99 0.20
C ALA A 109 15.72 -6.64 0.63
N SER A 110 14.53 -6.32 0.13
CA SER A 110 13.83 -5.07 0.42
C SER A 110 12.99 -5.11 1.71
N ALA A 111 12.84 -6.27 2.34
CA ALA A 111 11.91 -6.46 3.46
C ALA A 111 12.15 -5.51 4.64
N PRO A 112 13.40 -5.25 5.09
CA PRO A 112 13.65 -4.28 6.15
C PRO A 112 13.17 -2.87 5.79
N GLU A 113 13.42 -2.45 4.55
CA GLU A 113 13.00 -1.14 4.06
C GLU A 113 11.47 -1.04 3.95
N ILE A 114 10.82 -2.06 3.37
CA ILE A 114 9.36 -2.10 3.25
C ILE A 114 8.73 -2.00 4.65
N ARG A 115 9.18 -2.81 5.62
CA ARG A 115 8.69 -2.78 7.01
C ARG A 115 8.88 -1.41 7.65
N SER A 116 10.01 -0.74 7.41
CA SER A 116 10.31 0.59 7.95
C SER A 116 9.33 1.68 7.46
N ARG A 117 8.59 1.44 6.37
CA ARG A 117 7.61 2.38 5.83
C ARG A 117 6.27 2.38 6.57
N TYR A 118 6.00 1.36 7.37
CA TYR A 118 4.75 1.23 8.10
C TYR A 118 4.90 1.62 9.56
N GLU A 119 3.82 2.15 10.15
CA GLU A 119 3.70 2.38 11.59
C GLU A 119 3.70 1.05 12.37
N GLU A 120 2.92 0.08 11.87
CA GLU A 120 2.80 -1.28 12.37
C GLU A 120 2.84 -2.25 11.20
N THR A 121 3.22 -3.50 11.44
CA THR A 121 3.31 -4.51 10.39
C THR A 121 2.73 -5.79 10.92
N TYR A 122 1.80 -6.38 10.18
CA TYR A 122 1.17 -7.66 10.45
C TYR A 122 1.12 -8.47 9.14
N TYR A 123 1.42 -9.75 9.24
CA TYR A 123 1.37 -10.64 8.09
C TYR A 123 0.00 -11.29 7.97
N ARG A 124 -0.29 -11.68 6.72
CA ARG A 124 -1.43 -12.49 6.36
C ARG A 124 -0.93 -13.79 5.77
N ARG A 125 -1.57 -14.89 6.13
CA ARG A 125 -1.36 -16.21 5.53
C ARG A 125 -2.70 -16.71 5.02
N CYS A 126 -2.73 -17.16 3.78
CA CYS A 126 -3.91 -17.77 3.18
C CYS A 126 -3.60 -19.24 2.87
N ASP A 127 -4.38 -20.14 3.44
CA ASP A 127 -4.41 -21.55 3.07
C ASP A 127 -5.74 -21.83 2.38
N PHE A 128 -5.75 -21.72 1.05
CA PHE A 128 -6.94 -21.96 0.23
C PHE A 128 -7.38 -23.42 0.21
N LYS A 129 -6.49 -24.37 0.55
CA LYS A 129 -6.87 -25.79 0.64
C LYS A 129 -7.64 -26.08 1.91
N ALA A 130 -7.24 -25.43 3.00
CA ALA A 130 -7.89 -25.55 4.30
C ALA A 130 -9.02 -24.52 4.53
N HIS A 131 -9.26 -23.60 3.59
CA HIS A 131 -10.14 -22.44 3.75
C HIS A 131 -9.82 -21.63 5.01
N GLN A 132 -8.52 -21.46 5.30
CA GLN A 132 -8.04 -20.75 6.48
C GLN A 132 -7.29 -19.49 6.08
N ILE A 133 -7.73 -18.36 6.64
CA ILE A 133 -7.04 -17.09 6.50
C ILE A 133 -6.64 -16.61 7.89
N GLN A 134 -5.33 -16.52 8.11
CA GLN A 134 -4.75 -15.99 9.33
C GLN A 134 -4.26 -14.57 9.07
N GLN A 135 -4.51 -13.68 10.02
CA GLN A 135 -4.10 -12.29 9.99
C GLN A 135 -3.55 -11.89 11.35
N ASN A 136 -3.08 -10.65 11.46
CA ASN A 136 -2.55 -10.10 12.71
C ASN A 136 -1.33 -10.89 13.22
N ILE A 137 -0.59 -11.52 12.31
CA ILE A 137 0.61 -12.29 12.65
C ILE A 137 1.76 -11.30 12.83
N PRO A 138 2.40 -11.21 14.00
CA PRO A 138 3.50 -10.27 14.21
C PRO A 138 4.74 -10.68 13.38
N PRO A 139 5.53 -9.70 12.90
CA PRO A 139 6.77 -9.96 12.17
C PRO A 139 7.76 -10.78 13.00
N SER A 140 8.23 -11.88 12.43
CA SER A 140 9.38 -12.64 12.91
C SER A 140 10.22 -13.13 11.72
N ASP A 141 11.39 -13.68 12.00
CA ASP A 141 12.22 -14.29 10.95
C ASP A 141 11.58 -15.60 10.45
N ASP A 142 10.94 -16.35 11.33
CA ASP A 142 10.27 -17.63 11.02
C ASP A 142 9.08 -17.50 10.05
N ASN A 143 8.49 -16.30 9.96
CA ASN A 143 7.31 -16.05 9.13
C ASN A 143 7.54 -15.05 8.00
N LEU A 144 8.82 -14.76 7.67
CA LEU A 144 9.19 -13.90 6.54
C LEU A 144 8.57 -14.37 5.21
N GLN A 145 8.40 -15.66 5.01
CA GLN A 145 7.76 -16.21 3.81
C GLN A 145 6.32 -15.68 3.60
N TRP A 146 5.54 -15.48 4.67
CA TRP A 146 4.17 -14.96 4.57
C TRP A 146 4.18 -13.49 4.18
N PHE A 147 5.19 -12.75 4.63
CA PHE A 147 5.40 -11.36 4.19
C PHE A 147 5.75 -11.28 2.70
N ILE A 148 6.67 -12.13 2.24
CA ILE A 148 7.07 -12.17 0.82
C ILE A 148 5.88 -12.51 -0.06
N GLU A 149 5.13 -13.56 0.28
CA GLU A 149 3.94 -13.98 -0.47
C GLU A 149 2.90 -12.85 -0.54
N MET A 150 2.61 -12.22 0.60
CA MET A 150 1.65 -11.13 0.69
C MET A 150 2.06 -9.91 -0.16
N VAL A 151 3.32 -9.45 -0.04
CA VAL A 151 3.82 -8.31 -0.83
C VAL A 151 3.79 -8.64 -2.32
N LEU A 152 4.22 -9.85 -2.71
CA LEU A 152 4.23 -10.26 -4.11
C LEU A 152 2.82 -10.36 -4.69
N ALA A 153 1.89 -10.99 -3.98
CA ALA A 153 0.50 -11.12 -4.43
C ALA A 153 -0.19 -9.76 -4.56
N ASP A 154 -0.01 -8.87 -3.58
CA ASP A 154 -0.57 -7.53 -3.60
C ASP A 154 0.04 -6.67 -4.72
N ALA A 155 1.36 -6.73 -4.92
CA ALA A 155 2.05 -5.98 -5.96
C ALA A 155 1.70 -6.48 -7.36
N ALA A 156 1.72 -7.79 -7.58
CA ALA A 156 1.36 -8.38 -8.87
C ALA A 156 -0.11 -8.13 -9.22
N PHE A 157 -1.01 -8.18 -8.22
CA PHE A 157 -2.40 -7.78 -8.42
C PHE A 157 -2.51 -6.34 -8.94
N ILE A 158 -1.83 -5.38 -8.30
CA ILE A 158 -1.85 -3.96 -8.71
C ILE A 158 -1.27 -3.79 -10.13
N ILE A 159 -0.10 -4.37 -10.40
CA ILE A 159 0.59 -4.22 -11.68
C ILE A 159 -0.21 -4.84 -12.81
N GLU A 160 -0.67 -6.08 -12.64
CA GLU A 160 -1.49 -6.78 -13.64
C GLU A 160 -2.82 -6.08 -13.88
N LEU A 161 -3.46 -5.57 -12.81
CA LEU A 161 -4.65 -4.74 -12.91
C LEU A 161 -4.40 -3.52 -13.81
N PHE A 162 -3.32 -2.77 -13.57
CA PHE A 162 -3.04 -1.56 -14.33
C PHE A 162 -2.72 -1.88 -15.80
N LEU A 163 -1.97 -2.95 -16.05
CA LEU A 163 -1.70 -3.43 -17.41
C LEU A 163 -2.97 -3.84 -18.15
N ARG A 164 -3.89 -4.57 -17.50
CA ARG A 164 -5.17 -4.94 -18.11
C ARG A 164 -5.99 -3.71 -18.49
N ILE A 165 -6.08 -2.72 -17.61
CA ILE A 165 -6.83 -1.49 -17.88
C ILE A 165 -6.18 -0.70 -19.03
N TYR A 166 -4.86 -0.53 -19.01
CA TYR A 166 -4.13 0.20 -20.04
C TYR A 166 -4.28 -0.46 -21.42
N HIS A 167 -4.19 -1.79 -21.51
CA HIS A 167 -4.32 -2.51 -22.78
C HIS A 167 -5.77 -2.67 -23.24
N LYS A 168 -6.76 -2.53 -22.34
CA LYS A 168 -8.20 -2.57 -22.68
C LYS A 168 -8.73 -1.25 -23.24
N GLU A 169 -8.03 -0.12 -23.07
CA GLU A 169 -8.43 1.15 -23.69
C GLU A 169 -8.54 0.98 -25.22
N GLY A 170 -9.78 0.98 -25.73
CA GLY A 170 -10.07 0.91 -27.17
C GLY A 170 -10.37 -0.48 -27.75
N GLN A 171 -10.46 -1.54 -26.94
CA GLN A 171 -10.84 -2.89 -27.41
C GLN A 171 -12.28 -3.25 -26.99
N PRO A 172 -13.05 -3.98 -27.82
CA PRO A 172 -14.36 -4.49 -27.43
C PRO A 172 -14.25 -5.46 -26.25
N GLU A 173 -15.26 -5.45 -25.39
CA GLU A 173 -15.35 -6.27 -24.18
C GLU A 173 -15.29 -7.78 -24.53
N SER A 174 -14.08 -8.36 -24.56
CA SER A 174 -13.91 -9.80 -24.49
C SER A 174 -13.27 -10.20 -23.16
N GLU A 175 -13.84 -11.28 -22.61
CA GLU A 175 -13.66 -11.81 -21.26
C GLU A 175 -13.94 -10.81 -20.13
N ILE A 176 -14.96 -11.14 -19.34
CA ILE A 176 -15.38 -10.41 -18.14
C ILE A 176 -14.23 -10.47 -17.13
N ASP A 177 -13.29 -9.55 -17.28
CA ASP A 177 -12.18 -9.38 -16.35
C ASP A 177 -12.77 -9.02 -14.98
N PHE A 178 -12.20 -9.61 -13.93
CA PHE A 178 -12.71 -9.55 -12.56
C PHE A 178 -13.15 -8.15 -12.11
N VAL A 179 -12.50 -7.12 -12.62
CA VAL A 179 -12.70 -5.70 -12.30
C VAL A 179 -13.97 -5.11 -12.90
N PHE A 180 -14.48 -5.73 -13.98
CA PHE A 180 -15.64 -5.29 -14.76
C PHE A 180 -16.84 -6.24 -14.65
N ASP A 181 -16.76 -7.30 -13.84
CA ASP A 181 -17.84 -8.27 -13.67
C ASP A 181 -19.09 -7.71 -12.94
N SER A 182 -18.99 -6.50 -12.39
CA SER A 182 -20.05 -5.84 -11.65
C SER A 182 -19.93 -4.31 -11.73
N PRO A 183 -21.05 -3.58 -11.86
CA PRO A 183 -21.04 -2.12 -11.83
C PRO A 183 -20.42 -1.60 -10.54
N GLY A 184 -19.57 -0.57 -10.63
CA GLY A 184 -19.00 0.08 -9.46
C GLY A 184 -17.67 -0.51 -8.96
N LYS A 185 -17.38 -1.78 -9.23
CA LYS A 185 -16.21 -2.48 -8.66
C LYS A 185 -14.88 -1.78 -8.92
N ILE A 186 -14.63 -1.31 -10.14
CA ILE A 186 -13.41 -0.53 -10.45
C ILE A 186 -13.28 0.74 -9.60
N TYR A 187 -14.39 1.42 -9.29
CA TYR A 187 -14.38 2.63 -8.46
C TYR A 187 -14.05 2.29 -7.01
N ASP A 188 -14.59 1.18 -6.50
CA ASP A 188 -14.28 0.73 -5.15
C ASP A 188 -12.83 0.25 -5.03
N ILE A 189 -12.29 -0.44 -6.03
CA ILE A 189 -10.86 -0.80 -6.08
C ILE A 189 -9.99 0.47 -6.10
N ARG A 190 -10.28 1.44 -6.96
CA ARG A 190 -9.54 2.72 -7.00
C ARG A 190 -9.54 3.42 -5.65
N ARG A 191 -10.71 3.47 -4.99
CA ARG A 191 -10.87 4.08 -3.68
C ARG A 191 -10.08 3.33 -2.60
N ASP A 192 -10.13 2.00 -2.60
CA ASP A 192 -9.36 1.17 -1.68
C ASP A 192 -7.86 1.38 -1.84
N LEU A 193 -7.38 1.53 -3.08
CA LEU A 193 -5.99 1.85 -3.40
C LEU A 193 -5.59 3.27 -3.00
N PHE A 194 -6.47 4.13 -2.46
CA PHE A 194 -6.12 5.43 -1.90
C PHE A 194 -6.22 5.52 -0.38
N LEU A 195 -6.80 4.50 0.26
CA LEU A 195 -6.89 4.48 1.72
C LEU A 195 -5.48 4.48 2.31
N ALA A 196 -5.21 5.43 3.21
CA ALA A 196 -3.86 5.71 3.71
C ALA A 196 -3.17 4.51 4.39
N HIS A 197 -3.95 3.55 4.88
CA HIS A 197 -3.47 2.34 5.55
C HIS A 197 -3.51 1.09 4.67
N ASN A 198 -3.97 1.20 3.41
CA ASN A 198 -4.21 0.10 2.48
C ASN A 198 -3.29 0.25 1.26
N GLN A 199 -1.98 0.30 1.53
CA GLN A 199 -0.96 0.72 0.56
C GLN A 199 0.21 -0.25 0.58
N LEU A 200 0.86 -0.38 -0.58
CA LEU A 200 2.28 -0.74 -0.66
C LEU A 200 3.08 0.55 -0.94
N PRO A 201 4.31 0.69 -0.39
CA PRO A 201 5.21 1.75 -0.80
C PRO A 201 5.43 1.71 -2.31
N LEU A 202 5.39 2.86 -2.98
CA LEU A 202 5.47 2.88 -4.44
C LEU A 202 6.81 2.33 -4.96
N PHE A 203 7.89 2.45 -4.18
CA PHE A 203 9.20 1.94 -4.57
C PHE A 203 9.20 0.41 -4.78
N VAL A 204 8.46 -0.36 -3.97
CA VAL A 204 8.44 -1.83 -4.13
C VAL A 204 7.68 -2.22 -5.39
N LEU A 205 6.61 -1.50 -5.71
CA LEU A 205 5.84 -1.69 -6.94
C LEU A 205 6.71 -1.39 -8.17
N LYS A 206 7.48 -0.30 -8.14
CA LYS A 206 8.45 0.04 -9.20
C LYS A 206 9.53 -1.02 -9.35
N GLN A 207 10.17 -1.43 -8.25
CA GLN A 207 11.21 -2.46 -8.28
C GLN A 207 10.71 -3.79 -8.86
N ILE A 208 9.51 -4.23 -8.49
CA ILE A 208 8.89 -5.44 -9.07
C ILE A 208 8.58 -5.24 -10.55
N TYR A 209 8.04 -4.07 -10.92
CA TYR A 209 7.75 -3.74 -12.31
C TYR A 209 9.01 -3.71 -13.20
N ASP A 210 10.06 -3.03 -12.73
CA ASP A 210 11.33 -2.88 -13.44
C ASP A 210 12.06 -4.22 -13.54
N LEU A 211 12.00 -5.06 -12.50
CA LEU A 211 12.52 -6.43 -12.58
C LEU A 211 11.78 -7.25 -13.66
N ALA A 212 10.47 -7.06 -13.80
CA ALA A 212 9.68 -7.78 -14.78
C ALA A 212 9.92 -7.29 -16.22
N PHE A 213 9.92 -5.98 -16.44
CA PHE A 213 9.84 -5.38 -17.79
C PHE A 213 11.01 -4.46 -18.15
N GLY A 214 11.94 -4.17 -17.23
CA GLY A 214 13.03 -3.21 -17.43
C GLY A 214 14.01 -3.58 -18.54
N ASN A 215 14.05 -4.85 -18.94
CA ASN A 215 14.84 -5.31 -20.08
C ASN A 215 14.15 -5.07 -21.45
N ASN A 216 12.88 -4.65 -21.46
CA ASN A 216 12.07 -4.41 -22.67
C ASN A 216 11.31 -3.06 -22.57
N PRO A 217 12.00 -1.92 -22.36
CA PRO A 217 11.37 -0.63 -22.08
C PRO A 217 10.50 -0.11 -23.24
N ASP A 218 10.79 -0.50 -24.48
CA ASP A 218 10.05 -0.04 -25.66
C ASP A 218 8.65 -0.68 -25.80
N HIS A 219 8.39 -1.77 -25.07
CA HIS A 219 7.16 -2.55 -25.21
C HIS A 219 6.13 -2.29 -24.11
N HIS A 220 6.51 -1.58 -23.04
CA HIS A 220 5.62 -1.31 -21.92
C HIS A 220 5.75 0.13 -21.41
N PRO A 221 4.63 0.82 -21.14
CA PRO A 221 4.66 2.14 -20.49
C PRO A 221 5.29 2.05 -19.10
N SER A 222 5.92 3.12 -18.61
CA SER A 222 6.45 3.14 -17.24
C SER A 222 5.36 2.86 -16.20
N PHE A 223 5.75 2.34 -15.02
CA PHE A 223 4.79 2.08 -13.95
C PHE A 223 4.02 3.34 -13.50
N ILE A 224 4.66 4.51 -13.56
CA ILE A 224 4.00 5.79 -13.26
C ILE A 224 2.98 6.15 -14.33
N HIS A 225 3.27 5.93 -15.61
CA HIS A 225 2.32 6.13 -16.68
C HIS A 225 1.09 5.21 -16.51
N LEU A 226 1.31 3.92 -16.24
CA LEU A 226 0.24 2.97 -15.91
C LEU A 226 -0.61 3.42 -14.71
N SER A 227 0.04 3.89 -13.65
CA SER A 227 -0.64 4.41 -12.46
C SER A 227 -1.49 5.64 -12.79
N CYS A 228 -0.96 6.59 -13.57
CA CYS A 228 -1.71 7.77 -13.97
C CYS A 228 -2.93 7.39 -14.82
N ASN A 229 -2.77 6.51 -15.81
CA ASN A 229 -3.87 6.02 -16.63
C ASN A 229 -4.94 5.34 -15.76
N PHE A 230 -4.55 4.44 -14.86
CA PHE A 230 -5.51 3.79 -13.97
C PHE A 230 -6.32 4.79 -13.12
N PHE A 231 -5.71 5.90 -12.72
CA PHE A 231 -6.32 6.96 -11.93
C PHE A 231 -6.75 8.19 -12.76
N TYR A 232 -6.96 8.06 -14.08
CA TYR A 232 -7.22 9.19 -14.98
C TYR A 232 -8.38 10.10 -14.54
N GLN A 233 -9.42 9.52 -13.93
CA GLN A 233 -10.59 10.26 -13.43
C GLN A 233 -10.25 11.28 -12.32
N TYR A 234 -9.06 11.18 -11.72
CA TYR A 234 -8.57 12.10 -10.70
C TYR A 234 -7.48 13.05 -11.21
N PHE A 235 -7.13 12.96 -12.50
CA PHE A 235 -6.13 13.81 -13.13
C PHE A 235 -6.73 15.18 -13.45
N ASN A 236 -6.53 16.14 -12.54
CA ASN A 236 -7.13 17.47 -12.63
C ASN A 236 -6.13 18.50 -13.18
N GLN A 237 -5.66 18.26 -14.39
CA GLN A 237 -4.69 19.11 -15.10
C GLN A 237 -5.29 19.64 -16.41
N ASN A 238 -4.64 20.65 -16.99
CA ASN A 238 -5.07 21.26 -18.26
C ASN A 238 -4.52 20.56 -19.51
N ILE A 239 -3.82 19.44 -19.35
CA ILE A 239 -3.32 18.57 -20.43
C ILE A 239 -3.91 17.17 -20.26
N SER A 240 -3.81 16.31 -21.27
CA SER A 240 -4.16 14.89 -21.14
C SER A 240 -3.00 14.06 -20.56
N ILE A 241 -3.29 12.88 -20.04
CA ILE A 241 -2.24 11.92 -19.61
C ILE A 241 -1.40 11.48 -20.81
N HIS A 242 -2.03 11.29 -21.97
CA HIS A 242 -1.32 10.96 -23.20
C HIS A 242 -0.27 12.02 -23.51
N ASP A 243 -0.65 13.31 -23.50
CA ASP A 243 0.28 14.43 -23.75
C ASP A 243 1.37 14.52 -22.68
N LEU A 244 1.03 14.22 -21.42
CA LEU A 244 1.99 14.24 -20.32
C LEU A 244 3.20 13.31 -20.56
N PHE A 245 2.98 12.15 -21.18
CA PHE A 245 4.02 11.15 -21.44
C PHE A 245 4.50 11.12 -22.90
N GLN A 246 4.14 12.11 -23.73
CA GLN A 246 4.65 12.19 -25.09
C GLN A 246 6.16 12.53 -25.11
N PRO A 247 6.98 11.82 -25.91
CA PRO A 247 8.42 12.09 -26.00
C PRO A 247 8.78 13.51 -26.47
N ASN A 248 7.89 14.13 -27.25
CA ASN A 248 8.15 15.40 -27.93
C ASN A 248 7.94 16.64 -27.04
N GLN A 249 7.30 16.50 -25.87
CA GLN A 249 7.06 17.58 -24.91
C GLN A 249 7.35 17.09 -23.49
N PRO A 250 8.63 17.04 -23.08
CA PRO A 250 8.98 16.45 -21.81
C PRO A 250 8.55 17.36 -20.65
N HIS A 251 7.45 16.99 -19.98
CA HIS A 251 6.96 17.62 -18.76
C HIS A 251 7.76 17.15 -17.52
N VAL A 252 9.10 17.24 -17.62
CA VAL A 252 10.07 16.62 -16.71
C VAL A 252 9.77 16.94 -15.24
N ASP A 253 9.48 18.20 -14.92
CA ASP A 253 9.24 18.63 -13.53
C ASP A 253 8.00 17.98 -12.92
N PHE A 254 6.93 17.83 -13.70
CA PHE A 254 5.70 17.20 -13.21
C PHE A 254 5.85 15.68 -13.13
N ILE A 255 6.51 15.07 -14.13
CA ILE A 255 6.84 13.64 -14.12
C ILE A 255 7.72 13.31 -12.90
N ALA A 256 8.73 14.12 -12.60
CA ALA A 256 9.59 13.94 -11.43
C ALA A 256 8.79 13.99 -10.10
N LYS A 257 7.76 14.84 -10.00
CA LYS A 257 6.86 14.86 -8.83
C LYS A 257 6.01 13.59 -8.73
N LEU A 258 5.51 13.09 -9.86
CA LEU A 258 4.78 11.82 -9.90
C LEU A 258 5.70 10.65 -9.52
N GLU A 259 6.93 10.66 -10.02
CA GLU A 259 7.94 9.66 -9.69
C GLU A 259 8.38 9.70 -8.22
N GLY A 260 8.37 10.89 -7.61
CA GLY A 260 8.67 11.09 -6.20
C GLY A 260 7.56 10.66 -5.23
N ALA A 261 6.38 10.27 -5.72
CA ALA A 261 5.28 9.84 -4.88
C ALA A 261 5.64 8.60 -4.06
N LYS A 262 5.29 8.62 -2.77
CA LYS A 262 5.69 7.55 -1.82
C LYS A 262 4.74 6.35 -1.79
N HIS A 263 3.46 6.59 -2.09
CA HIS A 263 2.35 5.63 -2.13
C HIS A 263 1.20 6.27 -2.94
N PHE A 264 0.12 5.55 -3.22
CA PHE A 264 -0.94 6.06 -4.12
C PHE A 264 -1.72 7.25 -3.56
N THR A 265 -1.91 7.36 -2.24
CA THR A 265 -2.50 8.58 -1.66
C THR A 265 -1.63 9.83 -1.93
N ASP A 266 -0.30 9.68 -1.98
CA ASP A 266 0.62 10.77 -2.30
C ASP A 266 0.58 11.09 -3.81
N LEU A 267 0.51 10.05 -4.64
CA LEU A 267 0.29 10.19 -6.09
C LEU A 267 -1.02 10.95 -6.38
N LEU A 268 -2.13 10.57 -5.75
CA LEU A 268 -3.42 11.23 -5.90
C LEU A 268 -3.35 12.72 -5.56
N ARG A 269 -2.63 13.07 -4.48
CA ARG A 269 -2.41 14.47 -4.12
C ARG A 269 -1.73 15.22 -5.26
N THR A 270 -0.69 14.65 -5.87
CA THR A 270 0.00 15.25 -7.02
C THR A 270 -0.91 15.38 -8.24
N LEU A 271 -1.74 14.38 -8.53
CA LEU A 271 -2.69 14.42 -9.67
C LEU A 271 -3.76 15.52 -9.52
N GLN A 272 -4.14 15.86 -8.29
CA GLN A 272 -5.17 16.86 -7.99
C GLN A 272 -4.65 18.28 -7.79
N LEU A 273 -3.37 18.45 -7.44
CA LEU A 273 -2.77 19.78 -7.28
C LEU A 273 -2.46 20.37 -8.65
N GLN A 274 -3.11 21.50 -8.97
CA GLN A 274 -2.90 22.18 -10.25
C GLN A 274 -1.42 22.51 -10.47
N HIS A 275 -0.92 22.11 -11.64
CA HIS A 275 0.43 22.44 -12.06
C HIS A 275 0.40 23.39 -13.26
N SER A 276 1.26 24.42 -13.20
CA SER A 276 1.43 25.34 -14.32
C SER A 276 2.39 24.72 -15.33
N PHE A 277 1.83 23.98 -16.28
CA PHE A 277 2.58 23.56 -17.47
C PHE A 277 2.93 24.82 -18.25
N GLN A 278 4.22 25.16 -18.34
CA GLN A 278 4.67 26.29 -19.14
C GLN A 278 4.36 25.97 -20.61
N ASN A 279 3.45 26.72 -21.22
CA ASN A 279 3.28 26.68 -22.67
C ASN A 279 4.49 27.37 -23.31
N PRO A 280 5.23 26.72 -24.23
CA PRO A 280 6.18 27.41 -25.09
C PRO A 280 5.37 28.26 -26.09
N GLY A 281 4.85 29.42 -25.64
CA GLY A 281 4.17 30.36 -26.54
C GLY A 281 3.07 31.25 -25.96
N SER A 282 2.62 31.06 -24.71
CA SER A 282 1.58 31.94 -24.15
C SER A 282 2.13 32.84 -23.05
N ASN A 283 2.30 34.14 -23.37
CA ASN A 283 2.27 35.20 -22.37
C ASN A 283 0.92 35.14 -21.64
N SER A 284 0.81 34.42 -20.52
CA SER A 284 -0.41 34.39 -19.73
C SER A 284 -0.22 35.10 -18.40
N LYS A 285 -1.02 36.16 -18.25
CA LYS A 285 -1.27 36.89 -17.00
C LYS A 285 -1.70 35.89 -15.92
N SER A 286 -1.22 36.10 -14.70
CA SER A 286 -1.60 35.34 -13.52
C SER A 286 -3.11 35.32 -13.33
N PHE A 287 -3.73 34.14 -13.40
CA PHE A 287 -5.09 33.96 -12.91
C PHE A 287 -5.04 33.81 -11.38
N SER A 288 -5.33 34.90 -10.67
CA SER A 288 -5.62 34.83 -9.24
C SER A 288 -7.00 34.19 -9.05
N CYS A 289 -7.05 33.04 -8.36
CA CYS A 289 -8.31 32.48 -7.88
C CYS A 289 -8.97 33.48 -6.91
N LYS A 290 -10.11 34.06 -7.31
CA LYS A 290 -11.05 34.68 -6.37
C LYS A 290 -12.05 33.61 -5.92
N PRO A 291 -12.29 33.42 -4.62
CA PRO A 291 -13.29 32.46 -4.15
C PRO A 291 -14.70 32.94 -4.52
N MET A 292 -15.43 32.15 -5.31
CA MET A 292 -16.87 32.30 -5.49
C MET A 292 -17.58 31.41 -4.46
N PHE A 293 -17.78 31.96 -3.26
CA PHE A 293 -18.90 31.56 -2.41
C PHE A 293 -19.61 32.85 -1.99
N LYS A 294 -20.68 33.20 -2.71
CA LYS A 294 -21.70 34.09 -2.18
C LYS A 294 -22.62 33.23 -1.31
N CYS A 295 -22.59 33.47 -0.02
CA CYS A 295 -23.58 32.96 0.92
C CYS A 295 -24.91 33.65 0.60
N SER A 296 -25.93 32.89 0.21
CA SER A 296 -27.29 33.39 0.10
C SER A 296 -27.97 33.16 1.44
N SER A 297 -28.19 34.24 2.17
CA SER A 297 -29.00 34.26 3.38
C SER A 297 -30.46 33.95 3.05
N CYS A 298 -31.06 33.02 3.78
CA CYS A 298 -32.47 33.01 4.15
C CYS A 298 -32.54 32.91 5.68
#